data_AF-A0A380U3D3-F1
#
_entry.id   AF-A0A380U3D3-F1
#
_cell.length_a   1.000
_cell.length_b   1.000
_cell.length_c   1.000
_cell.angle_alpha   90.00
_cell.angle_beta   90.00
_cell.angle_gamma   90.00
#
_symmetry.space_group_name_H-M   'P 1'
#
loop_
_entity.id
_entity.type
_entity.pdbx_description
1 polymer ?
#
loop_
_entity_poly.entity_id
_entity_poly.type
_entity_poly.pdbx_seq_one_letter_code
_entity_poly.pdbx_strand_id
1 'polypeptide(L)'
;MTDRTILLAWIGQPDLTYPTDEYKWHSMLTMPRELHIEQGKIYQNLVALQTVQVENYAEIVQLDRAYIKFDAQQQSFKLDFFNNEKGETLMLSYDGKLLYLDRANTEQTDWMKKFDSQRYCEIARLEQVEIFFDRSVCEIFLNRGEKAMTSRFFIRDRQNVVKSDRTLSLEIAQPKAIQIK
;
A
#
# COMPACT_ATOMS: atom_id res chain seq x y z
N MET A 1 -19.80 -27.11 -1.32
CA MET A 1 -19.00 -26.06 -0.64
C MET A 1 -17.63 -26.14 -1.23
N THR A 2 -17.10 -25.07 -1.80
CA THR A 2 -15.71 -25.05 -2.26
C THR A 2 -14.81 -24.78 -1.06
N ASP A 3 -13.83 -25.65 -0.83
CA ASP A 3 -12.82 -25.43 0.20
C ASP A 3 -12.00 -24.19 -0.17
N ARG A 4 -11.91 -23.23 0.75
CA ARG A 4 -11.14 -22.00 0.56
C ARG A 4 -9.89 -22.06 1.43
N THR A 5 -8.73 -21.82 0.85
CA THR A 5 -7.48 -21.68 1.60
C THR A 5 -7.24 -20.20 1.86
N ILE A 6 -7.17 -19.80 3.14
CA ILE A 6 -6.93 -18.42 3.53
C ILE A 6 -5.54 -18.30 4.16
N LEU A 7 -4.74 -17.37 3.65
CA LEU A 7 -3.44 -16.98 4.19
C LEU A 7 -3.58 -15.69 5.01
N LEU A 8 -3.00 -15.74 6.21
CA LEU A 8 -2.66 -14.58 7.02
C LEU A 8 -1.16 -14.62 7.26
N ALA A 9 -0.49 -13.49 7.11
CA ALA A 9 0.94 -13.37 7.39
C ALA A 9 1.19 -12.29 8.45
N TRP A 10 2.22 -12.50 9.25
CA TRP A 10 2.70 -11.49 10.19
C TRP A 10 3.42 -10.37 9.44
N ILE A 11 2.98 -9.13 9.67
CA ILE A 11 3.65 -7.91 9.21
C ILE A 11 4.59 -7.45 10.32
N GLY A 12 5.76 -8.06 10.35
CA GLY A 12 6.84 -7.71 11.26
C GLY A 12 8.08 -8.52 10.95
N GLN A 13 9.16 -8.14 11.60
CA GLN A 13 10.43 -8.85 11.53
C GLN A 13 10.96 -9.03 12.95
N PRO A 14 11.48 -10.22 13.31
CA PRO A 14 12.14 -10.41 14.59
C PRO A 14 13.27 -9.40 14.77
N ASP A 15 13.49 -8.97 16.02
CA ASP A 15 14.57 -8.06 16.43
C ASP A 15 14.56 -6.68 15.75
N LEU A 16 13.45 -6.31 15.09
CA LEU A 16 13.27 -4.99 14.48
C LEU A 16 12.44 -4.07 15.38
N THR A 17 12.94 -2.86 15.60
CA THR A 17 12.21 -1.80 16.30
C THR A 17 11.47 -0.91 15.31
N TYR A 18 10.27 -0.47 15.69
CA TYR A 18 9.45 0.45 14.91
C TYR A 18 9.19 1.75 15.66
N PRO A 19 8.90 2.86 14.96
CA PRO A 19 8.44 4.08 15.60
C PRO A 19 7.24 3.87 16.53
N THR A 20 6.38 2.89 16.23
CA THR A 20 5.20 2.58 17.06
C THR A 20 5.51 1.95 18.40
N ASP A 21 6.75 1.56 18.67
CA ASP A 21 7.16 0.98 19.96
C ASP A 21 6.93 1.98 21.11
N GLU A 22 6.96 3.29 20.82
CA GLU A 22 6.60 4.36 21.78
C GLU A 22 5.15 4.26 22.28
N TYR A 23 4.25 3.69 21.48
CA TYR A 23 2.85 3.44 21.83
C TYR A 23 2.60 2.07 22.45
N LYS A 24 3.66 1.28 22.69
CA LYS A 24 3.57 -0.11 23.18
C LYS A 24 2.73 -1.01 22.26
N TRP A 25 2.72 -0.70 20.97
CA TRP A 25 2.08 -1.50 19.94
C TRP A 25 3.11 -1.88 18.87
N HIS A 26 3.13 -3.16 18.50
CA HIS A 26 4.09 -3.70 17.53
C HIS A 26 3.37 -4.62 16.55
N SER A 27 3.72 -4.48 15.26
CA SER A 27 3.23 -5.34 14.17
C SER A 27 1.71 -5.36 13.94
N MET A 28 1.28 -6.13 12.95
CA MET A 28 -0.10 -6.52 12.66
C MET A 28 -0.12 -7.74 11.75
N LEU A 29 -1.30 -8.26 11.41
CA LEU A 29 -1.46 -9.27 10.36
C LEU A 29 -1.80 -8.60 9.03
N THR A 30 -1.49 -9.27 7.92
CA THR A 30 -2.02 -8.92 6.61
C THR A 30 -3.53 -9.05 6.58
N MET A 31 -4.15 -8.39 5.60
CA MET A 31 -5.48 -8.78 5.16
C MET A 31 -5.52 -10.27 4.80
N PRO A 32 -6.66 -10.96 5.03
CA PRO A 32 -6.82 -12.34 4.62
C PRO A 32 -6.74 -12.45 3.09
N ARG A 33 -5.89 -13.34 2.60
CA ARG A 33 -5.69 -13.60 1.17
C ARG A 33 -6.23 -14.97 0.83
N GLU A 34 -7.09 -15.07 -0.17
CA GLU A 34 -7.52 -16.37 -0.67
C GLU A 34 -6.46 -16.93 -1.62
N LEU A 35 -5.91 -18.08 -1.29
CA LEU A 35 -4.96 -18.79 -2.14
C LEU A 35 -5.74 -19.71 -3.09
N HIS A 36 -5.46 -19.57 -4.37
CA HIS A 36 -5.96 -20.43 -5.43
C HIS A 36 -4.84 -20.61 -6.46
N ILE A 37 -5.00 -21.63 -7.27
CA ILE A 37 -4.21 -21.80 -8.48
C ILE A 37 -5.08 -21.19 -9.60
N GLU A 38 -4.75 -19.97 -10.00
CA GLU A 38 -5.46 -19.01 -10.89
C GLU A 38 -6.80 -18.40 -10.38
N GLN A 39 -6.94 -17.06 -10.55
CA GLN A 39 -7.99 -16.12 -10.05
C GLN A 39 -7.75 -15.41 -8.70
N GLY A 40 -6.63 -14.66 -8.59
CA GLY A 40 -6.00 -13.91 -7.46
C GLY A 40 -6.83 -13.06 -6.48
N LYS A 41 -8.09 -13.41 -6.22
CA LYS A 41 -9.09 -12.50 -5.65
C LYS A 41 -8.89 -12.26 -4.16
N ILE A 42 -8.95 -10.98 -3.81
CA ILE A 42 -8.95 -10.48 -2.44
C ILE A 42 -10.37 -10.04 -2.14
N TYR A 43 -10.88 -10.46 -0.99
CA TYR A 43 -12.25 -10.18 -0.61
C TYR A 43 -12.27 -9.07 0.43
N GLN A 44 -12.87 -7.92 0.08
CA GLN A 44 -13.23 -6.88 1.03
C GLN A 44 -14.60 -6.31 0.72
N ASN A 45 -15.35 -5.94 1.76
CA ASN A 45 -16.63 -5.24 1.65
C ASN A 45 -16.38 -3.73 1.57
N LEU A 46 -16.08 -3.24 0.37
CA LEU A 46 -15.97 -1.80 0.10
C LEU A 46 -17.38 -1.19 0.03
N VAL A 47 -17.59 -0.06 0.71
CA VAL A 47 -18.94 0.50 0.94
C VAL A 47 -19.39 1.44 -0.17
N ALA A 48 -18.45 2.04 -0.90
CA ALA A 48 -18.65 2.78 -2.14
C ALA A 48 -17.29 3.04 -2.81
N LEU A 49 -17.22 2.96 -4.14
CA LEU A 49 -16.06 3.41 -4.92
C LEU A 49 -16.35 4.82 -5.45
N GLN A 50 -15.41 5.74 -5.23
CA GLN A 50 -15.40 7.07 -5.84
C GLN A 50 -14.23 7.16 -6.83
N THR A 51 -14.44 7.81 -7.97
CA THR A 51 -13.36 8.04 -8.94
C THR A 51 -12.75 9.43 -8.74
N VAL A 52 -11.43 9.50 -8.63
CA VAL A 52 -10.67 10.74 -8.53
C VAL A 52 -9.61 10.76 -9.63
N GLN A 53 -9.60 11.81 -10.45
CA GLN A 53 -8.50 12.07 -11.38
C GLN A 53 -7.38 12.78 -10.63
N VAL A 54 -6.15 12.27 -10.76
CA VAL A 54 -4.95 12.88 -10.20
C VAL A 54 -4.11 13.43 -11.35
N GLU A 55 -4.12 14.75 -11.48
CA GLU A 55 -3.27 15.51 -12.40
C GLU A 55 -2.25 16.28 -11.56
N ASN A 56 -1.04 15.72 -11.42
CA ASN A 56 0.04 16.20 -10.55
C ASN A 56 -0.21 16.10 -9.04
N TYR A 57 -1.40 16.46 -8.56
CA TYR A 57 -1.73 16.52 -7.13
C TYR A 57 -3.23 16.31 -6.89
N ALA A 58 -3.57 15.55 -5.85
CA ALA A 58 -4.92 15.45 -5.32
C ALA A 58 -4.92 15.24 -3.81
N GLU A 59 -5.87 15.86 -3.12
CA GLU A 59 -6.20 15.53 -1.73
C GLU A 59 -7.24 14.41 -1.70
N ILE A 60 -6.98 13.38 -0.90
CA ILE A 60 -7.86 12.22 -0.75
C ILE A 60 -8.27 12.11 0.71
N VAL A 61 -9.56 12.28 0.96
CA VAL A 61 -10.13 12.13 2.31
C VAL A 61 -9.77 10.75 2.87
N GLN A 62 -9.13 10.73 4.05
CA GLN A 62 -8.76 9.50 4.76
C GLN A 62 -7.93 8.51 3.92
N LEU A 63 -7.00 9.02 3.10
CA LEU A 63 -6.06 8.18 2.34
C LEU A 63 -5.34 7.14 3.20
N ASP A 64 -5.03 7.50 4.46
CA ASP A 64 -4.36 6.64 5.44
C ASP A 64 -5.18 5.43 5.92
N ARG A 65 -6.43 5.28 5.47
CA ARG A 65 -7.33 4.15 5.70
C ARG A 65 -8.13 3.83 4.44
N ALA A 66 -7.54 4.00 3.26
CA ALA A 66 -8.23 3.85 1.99
C ALA A 66 -7.82 2.58 1.23
N TYR A 67 -8.76 2.07 0.43
CA TYR A 67 -8.47 1.25 -0.73
C TYR A 67 -8.33 2.15 -1.95
N ILE A 68 -7.29 1.91 -2.76
CA ILE A 68 -7.05 2.58 -4.03
C ILE A 68 -6.89 1.51 -5.10
N LYS A 69 -7.47 1.75 -6.26
CA LYS A 69 -7.29 0.93 -7.45
C LYS A 69 -7.12 1.79 -8.68
N PHE A 70 -6.23 1.39 -9.57
CA PHE A 70 -6.08 2.06 -10.88
C PHE A 70 -5.50 1.10 -11.92
N ASP A 71 -5.71 1.48 -13.18
CA ASP A 71 -5.06 0.85 -14.34
C ASP A 71 -3.73 1.54 -14.61
N ALA A 72 -2.63 0.79 -14.58
CA ALA A 72 -1.28 1.29 -14.84
C ALA A 72 -0.99 1.46 -16.34
N GLN A 73 -1.80 0.83 -17.20
CA GLN A 73 -1.77 0.93 -18.66
C GLN A 73 -0.42 0.51 -19.28
N GLN A 74 0.35 -0.36 -18.61
CA GLN A 74 1.72 -0.74 -19.00
C GLN A 74 2.70 0.43 -19.16
N GLN A 75 2.39 1.58 -18.59
CA GLN A 75 3.19 2.77 -18.71
C GLN A 75 3.86 3.08 -17.38
N SER A 76 5.07 3.62 -17.44
CA SER A 76 5.77 4.07 -16.24
C SER A 76 4.92 5.10 -15.49
N PHE A 77 5.08 5.11 -14.18
CA PHE A 77 4.47 6.11 -13.31
C PHE A 77 5.29 6.28 -12.05
N LYS A 78 5.10 7.42 -11.40
CA LYS A 78 5.54 7.68 -10.04
C LYS A 78 4.39 8.30 -9.26
N LEU A 79 4.09 7.70 -8.12
CA LEU A 79 3.13 8.17 -7.14
C LEU A 79 3.84 8.46 -5.82
N ASP A 80 3.71 9.68 -5.32
CA ASP A 80 4.12 10.03 -3.96
C ASP A 80 2.86 10.13 -3.09
N PHE A 81 2.78 9.30 -2.05
CA PHE A 81 1.69 9.27 -1.09
C PHE A 81 2.08 9.99 0.19
N PHE A 82 1.14 10.78 0.69
CA PHE A 82 1.29 11.59 1.90
C PHE A 82 2.41 12.63 1.81
N ASN A 83 2.30 13.65 2.64
CA ASN A 83 3.37 14.59 2.94
C ASN A 83 3.21 15.12 4.36
N ASN A 84 4.27 15.69 4.92
CA ASN A 84 4.18 16.50 6.14
C ASN A 84 5.15 17.68 6.05
N GLU A 85 5.24 18.48 7.11
CA GLU A 85 6.14 19.63 7.18
C GLU A 85 7.63 19.25 7.10
N LYS A 86 7.98 18.00 7.40
CA LYS A 86 9.35 17.46 7.25
C LYS A 86 9.66 17.01 5.82
N GLY A 87 8.69 17.06 4.91
CA GLY A 87 8.84 16.56 3.54
C GLY A 87 8.83 15.03 3.44
N GLU A 88 8.39 14.32 4.47
CA GLU A 88 8.32 12.86 4.46
C GLU A 88 7.23 12.37 3.50
N THR A 89 7.48 11.30 2.75
CA THR A 89 6.55 10.71 1.77
C THR A 89 6.84 9.23 1.55
N LEU A 90 5.83 8.49 1.09
CA LEU A 90 5.96 7.11 0.64
C LEU A 90 5.81 7.05 -0.88
N MET A 91 6.80 6.50 -1.58
CA MET A 91 6.83 6.50 -3.05
C MET A 91 6.53 5.10 -3.60
N LEU A 92 5.69 5.05 -4.64
CA LEU A 92 5.48 3.89 -5.50
C LEU A 92 5.82 4.28 -6.94
N SER A 93 6.67 3.53 -7.62
CA SER A 93 7.01 3.79 -9.02
C SER A 93 7.09 2.52 -9.85
N TYR A 94 6.86 2.65 -11.14
CA TYR A 94 6.98 1.58 -12.11
C TYR A 94 7.80 2.06 -13.31
N ASP A 95 8.80 1.30 -13.72
CA ASP A 95 9.69 1.66 -14.85
C ASP A 95 9.35 0.95 -16.17
N GLY A 96 8.25 0.18 -16.20
CA GLY A 96 7.91 -0.70 -17.33
C GLY A 96 8.32 -2.16 -17.15
N LYS A 97 9.07 -2.48 -16.08
CA LYS A 97 9.47 -3.85 -15.75
C LYS A 97 9.41 -4.14 -14.25
N LEU A 98 9.91 -3.23 -13.43
CA LEU A 98 10.00 -3.34 -11.99
C LEU A 98 9.05 -2.31 -11.36
N LEU A 99 8.23 -2.78 -10.40
CA LEU A 99 7.51 -1.91 -9.48
C LEU A 99 8.36 -1.74 -8.22
N TYR A 100 8.55 -0.50 -7.77
CA TYR A 100 9.32 -0.14 -6.60
C TYR A 100 8.44 0.51 -5.56
N LEU A 101 8.58 0.07 -4.31
CA LEU A 101 8.11 0.79 -3.14
C LEU A 101 9.33 1.34 -2.39
N ASP A 102 9.36 2.65 -2.18
CA ASP A 102 10.45 3.34 -1.49
C ASP A 102 9.93 4.12 -0.28
N ARG A 103 10.46 3.75 0.88
CA ARG A 103 10.18 4.35 2.19
C ARG A 103 11.39 5.11 2.75
N ALA A 104 12.35 5.52 1.92
CA ALA A 104 13.54 6.26 2.34
C ALA A 104 13.19 7.57 3.05
N ASN A 105 12.20 8.28 2.51
CA ASN A 105 11.70 9.55 3.02
C ASN A 105 10.56 9.35 4.04
N THR A 106 10.54 8.26 4.79
CA THR A 106 9.62 8.07 5.92
C THR A 106 10.42 8.05 7.22
N GLU A 107 9.78 8.14 8.37
CA GLU A 107 10.47 7.92 9.65
C GLU A 107 11.03 6.48 9.71
N GLN A 108 12.32 6.37 10.02
CA GLN A 108 13.07 5.12 10.03
C GLN A 108 13.85 5.01 11.35
N THR A 109 13.68 3.89 12.06
CA THR A 109 14.59 3.56 13.17
C THR A 109 15.97 3.18 12.64
N ASP A 110 16.99 3.23 13.50
CA ASP A 110 18.34 2.81 13.11
C ASP A 110 18.42 1.34 12.72
N TRP A 111 17.52 0.51 13.25
CA TRP A 111 17.39 -0.89 12.84
C TRP A 111 16.76 -1.03 11.46
N MET A 112 15.71 -0.26 11.15
CA MET A 112 15.08 -0.30 9.82
C MET A 112 16.04 0.11 8.70
N LYS A 113 16.93 1.08 8.95
CA LYS A 113 17.95 1.55 7.99
C LYS A 113 18.96 0.46 7.61
N LYS A 114 19.17 -0.57 8.44
CA LYS A 114 20.07 -1.69 8.13
C LYS A 114 19.54 -2.64 7.05
N PHE A 115 18.24 -2.59 6.75
CA PHE A 115 17.57 -3.53 5.83
C PHE A 115 17.11 -2.89 4.52
N ASP A 116 17.70 -1.75 4.14
CA ASP A 116 17.34 -0.97 2.95
C ASP A 116 15.89 -0.43 2.99
N SER A 117 15.66 0.73 2.40
CA SER A 117 14.36 1.37 2.32
C SER A 117 13.59 1.02 1.05
N GLN A 118 14.25 0.48 0.03
CA GLN A 118 13.58 0.14 -1.23
C GLN A 118 13.25 -1.35 -1.31
N ARG A 119 12.07 -1.66 -1.84
CA ARG A 119 11.68 -3.02 -2.26
C ARG A 119 11.13 -2.96 -3.66
N TYR A 120 11.39 -4.00 -4.44
CA TYR A 120 10.89 -4.08 -5.80
C TYR A 120 10.38 -5.47 -6.14
N CYS A 121 9.48 -5.54 -7.11
CA CYS A 121 9.08 -6.79 -7.72
C CYS A 121 9.05 -6.65 -9.24
N GLU A 122 9.56 -7.65 -9.94
CA GLU A 122 9.42 -7.74 -11.39
C GLU A 122 7.99 -8.09 -11.76
N ILE A 123 7.43 -7.43 -12.77
CA ILE A 123 6.14 -7.76 -13.33
C ILE A 123 6.17 -7.43 -14.82
N ALA A 124 6.08 -8.46 -15.66
CA ALA A 124 6.28 -8.30 -17.11
C ALA A 124 5.17 -7.46 -17.76
N ARG A 125 3.96 -7.49 -17.19
CA ARG A 125 2.80 -6.77 -17.69
C ARG A 125 1.96 -6.26 -16.53
N LEU A 126 2.14 -5.00 -16.10
CA LEU A 126 1.36 -4.39 -15.01
C LEU A 126 0.09 -3.69 -15.51
N GLU A 127 -1.07 -4.35 -15.36
CA GLU A 127 -2.36 -3.80 -15.76
C GLU A 127 -3.05 -3.08 -14.61
N GLN A 128 -3.21 -3.75 -13.48
CA GLN A 128 -4.00 -3.23 -12.36
C GLN A 128 -3.15 -3.17 -11.10
N VAL A 129 -3.18 -2.04 -10.41
CA VAL A 129 -2.61 -1.87 -9.08
C VAL A 129 -3.75 -1.65 -8.10
N GLU A 130 -3.73 -2.40 -7.01
CA GLU A 130 -4.62 -2.25 -5.87
C GLU A 130 -3.78 -1.98 -4.63
N ILE A 131 -4.14 -0.99 -3.82
CA ILE A 131 -3.42 -0.61 -2.60
C ILE A 131 -4.42 -0.49 -1.46
N PHE A 132 -4.12 -1.17 -0.36
CA PHE A 132 -4.81 -0.96 0.90
C PHE A 132 -3.87 -0.22 1.84
N PHE A 133 -4.27 0.99 2.23
CA PHE A 133 -3.64 1.73 3.29
C PHE A 133 -4.39 1.52 4.60
N ASP A 134 -3.63 1.31 5.67
CA ASP A 134 -4.02 1.67 7.03
C ASP A 134 -2.88 2.53 7.63
N ARG A 135 -3.06 3.08 8.82
CA ARG A 135 -2.28 4.19 9.40
C ARG A 135 -0.76 4.05 9.32
N SER A 136 -0.23 2.83 9.32
CA SER A 136 1.21 2.56 9.20
C SER A 136 1.54 1.32 8.37
N VAL A 137 0.64 0.89 7.48
CA VAL A 137 0.84 -0.28 6.62
C VAL A 137 0.22 -0.07 5.26
N CYS A 138 0.94 -0.47 4.22
CA CYS A 138 0.41 -0.57 2.87
C CYS A 138 0.53 -2.02 2.38
N GLU A 139 -0.55 -2.52 1.80
CA GLU A 139 -0.58 -3.79 1.07
C GLU A 139 -0.91 -3.49 -0.38
N ILE A 140 -0.03 -3.89 -1.29
CA ILE A 140 -0.11 -3.61 -2.72
C ILE A 140 -0.31 -4.93 -3.44
N PHE A 141 -1.30 -4.99 -4.31
CA PHE A 141 -1.63 -6.18 -5.09
C PHE A 141 -1.65 -5.83 -6.58
N LEU A 142 -0.95 -6.63 -7.36
CA LEU A 142 -0.77 -6.41 -8.79
C LEU A 142 -1.56 -7.45 -9.57
N ASN A 143 -2.19 -7.02 -10.67
CA ASN A 143 -2.93 -7.90 -11.59
C ASN A 143 -3.89 -8.84 -10.86
N ARG A 144 -4.73 -8.26 -9.99
CA ARG A 144 -5.71 -9.01 -9.19
C ARG A 144 -5.01 -10.08 -8.35
N GLY A 145 -3.93 -9.76 -7.65
CA GLY A 145 -3.26 -10.67 -6.71
C GLY A 145 -2.20 -11.60 -7.30
N GLU A 146 -1.77 -11.44 -8.55
CA GLU A 146 -0.63 -12.15 -9.13
C GLU A 146 0.64 -11.95 -8.29
N LYS A 147 0.86 -10.72 -7.83
CA LYS A 147 1.93 -10.36 -6.90
C LYS A 147 1.38 -9.51 -5.78
N ALA A 148 1.97 -9.68 -4.60
CA ALA A 148 1.64 -8.90 -3.42
C ALA A 148 2.92 -8.34 -2.79
N MET A 149 2.88 -7.07 -2.42
CA MET A 149 3.91 -6.41 -1.60
C MET A 149 3.24 -5.89 -0.33
N THR A 150 3.95 -5.96 0.79
CA THR A 150 3.45 -5.45 2.07
C THR A 150 4.58 -4.72 2.76
N SER A 151 4.29 -3.50 3.24
CA SER A 151 5.27 -2.72 3.97
C SER A 151 4.63 -1.94 5.10
N ARG A 152 5.41 -1.76 6.18
CA ARG A 152 5.16 -0.72 7.15
C ARG A 152 5.70 0.62 6.62
N PHE A 153 5.09 1.72 7.05
CA PHE A 153 5.57 3.07 6.78
C PHE A 153 5.14 4.02 7.91
N PHE A 154 5.92 5.06 8.17
CA PHE A 154 5.71 5.95 9.32
C PHE A 154 5.90 7.40 8.90
N ILE A 155 4.83 8.19 8.93
CA ILE A 155 4.85 9.62 8.59
C ILE A 155 3.99 10.32 9.65
N ARG A 156 4.61 11.05 10.58
CA ARG A 156 3.85 11.78 11.60
C ARG A 156 3.14 12.98 10.96
N ASP A 157 2.00 13.38 11.51
CA ASP A 157 1.28 14.60 11.12
C ASP A 157 1.04 14.72 9.61
N ARG A 158 0.74 13.58 8.98
CA ARG A 158 0.64 13.47 7.53
C ARG A 158 -0.61 14.13 6.98
N GLN A 159 -0.47 14.81 5.86
CA GLN A 159 -1.54 15.22 4.98
C GLN A 159 -1.85 14.07 4.01
N ASN A 160 -3.13 13.88 3.71
CA ASN A 160 -3.62 12.79 2.86
C ASN A 160 -3.65 13.23 1.40
N VAL A 161 -2.49 13.24 0.77
CA VAL A 161 -2.30 13.67 -0.62
C VAL A 161 -1.72 12.57 -1.48
N VAL A 162 -1.97 12.67 -2.79
CA VAL A 162 -1.27 11.89 -3.82
C VAL A 162 -0.71 12.84 -4.85
N LYS A 163 0.58 12.70 -5.16
CA LYS A 163 1.20 13.35 -6.31
C LYS A 163 1.51 12.31 -7.36
N SER A 164 1.36 12.68 -8.63
CA SER A 164 1.59 11.80 -9.78
C SER A 164 2.39 12.51 -10.84
N ASP A 165 3.30 11.81 -11.51
CA ASP A 165 4.05 12.34 -12.66
C ASP A 165 3.27 12.29 -13.98
N ARG A 166 2.09 11.67 -13.96
CA ARG A 166 1.14 11.59 -15.08
C ARG A 166 -0.31 11.58 -14.61
N THR A 167 -1.25 11.84 -15.50
CA THR A 167 -2.68 11.71 -15.20
C THR A 167 -3.04 10.25 -14.91
N LEU A 168 -3.65 10.01 -13.75
CA LEU A 168 -4.17 8.71 -13.34
C LEU A 168 -5.59 8.83 -12.79
N SER A 169 -6.42 7.86 -13.16
CA SER A 169 -7.77 7.71 -12.64
C SER A 169 -7.75 6.70 -11.49
N LEU A 170 -7.92 7.19 -10.26
CA LEU A 170 -7.95 6.36 -9.06
C LEU A 170 -9.39 6.05 -8.67
N GLU A 171 -9.72 4.78 -8.53
CA GLU A 171 -10.91 4.30 -7.82
C GLU A 171 -10.57 4.17 -6.33
N ILE A 172 -11.31 4.86 -5.46
CA ILE A 172 -11.01 4.95 -4.04
C ILE A 172 -12.22 4.47 -3.23
N ALA A 173 -11.99 3.70 -2.18
CA ALA A 173 -13.01 3.33 -1.21
C ALA A 173 -12.47 3.42 0.22
N GLN A 174 -13.36 3.60 1.18
CA GLN A 174 -13.03 3.54 2.61
C GLN A 174 -13.48 2.18 3.15
N PRO A 175 -12.55 1.27 3.51
CA PRO A 175 -12.89 0.01 4.16
C PRO A 175 -13.58 0.26 5.50
N LYS A 176 -14.52 -0.62 5.86
CA LYS A 176 -15.16 -0.56 7.18
C LYS A 176 -14.16 -0.97 8.25
N ALA A 177 -14.17 -0.26 9.39
CA ALA A 177 -13.44 -0.68 10.57
C ALA A 177 -13.87 -2.09 10.99
N ILE A 178 -12.89 -2.94 11.30
CA ILE A 178 -13.14 -4.28 11.85
C ILE A 178 -13.70 -4.11 13.26
N GLN A 179 -14.89 -4.64 13.52
CA GLN A 179 -15.45 -4.70 14.86
C GLN A 179 -14.89 -5.93 15.58
N ILE A 180 -14.05 -5.70 16.58
CA ILE A 180 -13.63 -6.74 17.52
C ILE A 180 -14.74 -6.85 18.56
N LYS A 181 -15.38 -8.02 18.63
CA LYS A 181 -16.34 -8.35 19.69
C LYS A 181 -15.63 -8.91 20.89
#